data_AF-A0A6A6U377-F1
#
_entry.id   AF-A0A6A6U377-F1
#
_cell.length_a   1.000
_cell.length_b   1.000
_cell.length_c   1.000
_cell.angle_alpha   90.00
_cell.angle_beta   90.00
_cell.angle_gamma   90.00
#
_symmetry.space_group_name_H-M   'P 1'
#
loop_
_entity.id
_entity.type
_entity.pdbx_description
1 polymer ?
#
loop_
_entity_poly.entity_id
_entity_poly.type
_entity_poly.pdbx_seq_one_letter_code
_entity_poly.pdbx_strand_id
1 'polypeptide(L)'
;KKPQRYKPGTVALREIRRYQKSTDLLIAKLPFARLIKEISHDDSITRPGTTLRWQSQAIQALQEAAEAYLVALFEDTNLCAIHAKRVTIMQRDIQLARRLRGGFNV
;
A
#
# COMPACT_ATOMS: atom_id res chain seq x y z
N LYS A 1 2.84 -38.86 -12.75
CA LYS A 1 2.47 -37.70 -13.61
C LYS A 1 3.29 -36.50 -13.14
N LYS A 2 3.94 -35.74 -14.05
CA LYS A 2 4.67 -34.51 -13.64
C LYS A 2 3.65 -33.45 -13.18
N PRO A 3 3.93 -32.69 -12.10
CA PRO A 3 3.05 -31.60 -11.68
C PRO A 3 3.04 -30.50 -12.76
N GLN A 4 1.86 -30.02 -13.13
CA GLN A 4 1.72 -28.93 -14.09
C GLN A 4 2.14 -27.61 -13.43
N ARG A 5 3.04 -26.86 -14.08
CA ARG A 5 3.46 -25.53 -13.64
C ARG A 5 2.97 -24.46 -14.61
N TYR A 6 2.39 -23.38 -14.07
CA TYR A 6 2.03 -22.21 -14.88
C TYR A 6 3.29 -21.48 -15.37
N LYS A 7 3.20 -20.84 -16.53
CA LYS A 7 4.28 -19.97 -17.04
C LYS A 7 4.45 -18.76 -16.11
N PRO A 8 5.68 -18.23 -15.95
CA PRO A 8 5.91 -16.97 -15.24
C PRO A 8 4.97 -15.88 -15.78
N GLY A 9 4.36 -15.09 -14.88
CA GLY A 9 3.38 -14.06 -15.22
C GLY A 9 1.93 -14.53 -15.36
N THR A 10 1.66 -15.83 -15.60
CA THR A 10 0.27 -16.33 -15.73
C THR A 10 -0.51 -16.17 -14.42
N VAL A 11 0.13 -16.46 -13.28
CA VAL A 11 -0.50 -16.31 -11.96
C VAL A 11 -0.62 -14.83 -11.60
N ALA A 12 0.42 -14.03 -11.85
CA ALA A 12 0.40 -12.59 -11.59
C ALA A 12 -0.75 -11.87 -12.35
N LEU A 13 -0.94 -12.17 -13.64
CA LEU A 13 -2.06 -11.61 -14.42
C LEU A 13 -3.43 -12.04 -13.89
N ARG A 14 -3.53 -13.25 -13.34
CA ARG A 14 -4.76 -13.74 -12.72
C ARG A 14 -5.05 -13.00 -11.41
N GLU A 15 -4.03 -12.76 -10.61
CA GLU A 15 -4.13 -12.00 -9.36
C GLU A 15 -4.49 -10.54 -9.62
N ILE A 16 -3.86 -9.87 -10.59
CA ILE A 16 -4.20 -8.50 -10.98
C ILE A 16 -5.68 -8.40 -11.33
N ARG A 17 -6.19 -9.29 -12.19
CA ARG A 17 -7.62 -9.31 -12.57
C ARG A 17 -8.54 -9.60 -11.39
N ARG A 18 -8.12 -10.48 -10.47
CA ARG A 18 -8.89 -10.80 -9.27
C ARG A 18 -9.00 -9.57 -8.38
N TYR A 19 -7.88 -8.92 -8.05
CA TYR A 19 -7.85 -7.80 -7.12
C TYR A 19 -8.48 -6.53 -7.70
N GLN A 20 -8.38 -6.31 -9.02
CA GLN A 20 -9.09 -5.21 -9.70
C GLN A 20 -10.62 -5.40 -9.73
N LYS A 21 -11.12 -6.62 -9.56
CA LYS A 21 -12.57 -6.91 -9.54
C LYS A 21 -13.19 -6.80 -8.14
N SER A 22 -12.37 -7.00 -7.11
CA SER A 22 -12.79 -6.93 -5.71
C SER A 22 -12.52 -5.56 -5.10
N THR A 23 -13.19 -5.23 -4.01
CA THR A 23 -12.93 -4.05 -3.18
C THR A 23 -12.54 -4.43 -1.74
N ASP A 24 -12.05 -5.66 -1.55
CA ASP A 24 -11.63 -6.17 -0.25
C ASP A 24 -10.34 -5.49 0.20
N LEU A 25 -10.23 -5.18 1.50
CA LEU A 25 -8.98 -4.73 2.11
C LEU A 25 -7.95 -5.87 2.13
N LEU A 26 -6.74 -5.58 1.70
CA LEU A 26 -5.66 -6.54 1.51
C LEU A 26 -4.69 -6.60 2.69
N ILE A 27 -4.60 -5.53 3.48
CA ILE A 27 -3.76 -5.50 4.69
C ILE A 27 -4.52 -6.17 5.85
N ALA A 28 -3.82 -7.01 6.61
CA ALA A 28 -4.41 -7.62 7.79
C ALA A 28 -4.75 -6.56 8.85
N LYS A 29 -6.01 -6.55 9.31
CA LYS A 29 -6.56 -5.52 10.23
C LYS A 29 -5.77 -5.40 11.54
N LEU A 30 -5.41 -6.51 12.17
CA LEU A 30 -4.75 -6.49 13.49
C LEU A 30 -3.32 -5.91 13.43
N PRO A 31 -2.43 -6.33 12.50
CA PRO A 31 -1.15 -5.67 12.29
C PRO A 31 -1.28 -4.17 11.98
N PHE A 32 -2.22 -3.79 11.11
CA PHE A 32 -2.44 -2.38 10.76
C PHE A 32 -2.89 -1.55 11.98
N ALA A 33 -3.80 -2.09 12.79
CA ALA A 33 -4.24 -1.44 14.03
C ALA A 33 -3.10 -1.31 15.06
N ARG A 34 -2.17 -2.26 15.13
CA ARG A 34 -0.98 -2.15 15.99
C ARG A 34 -0.05 -1.04 15.51
N LEU A 35 0.19 -0.95 14.20
CA LEU A 35 0.99 0.11 13.59
C LEU A 35 0.42 1.50 13.86
N ILE A 36 -0.89 1.70 13.69
CA ILE A 36 -1.53 2.99 14.01
C ILE A 36 -1.31 3.37 15.47
N LYS A 37 -1.47 2.41 16.38
CA LYS A 37 -1.26 2.65 17.81
C LYS A 37 0.20 3.01 18.08
N GLU A 38 1.15 2.27 17.53
CA GLU A 38 2.59 2.54 17.67
C GLU A 38 2.93 3.97 17.24
N ILE A 39 2.54 4.37 16.03
CA ILE A 39 2.76 5.74 15.51
C ILE A 39 2.11 6.78 16.43
N SER A 40 0.87 6.55 16.87
CA SER A 40 0.16 7.49 17.75
C SER A 40 0.75 7.64 19.16
N HIS A 41 1.55 6.67 19.60
CA HIS A 41 2.26 6.73 20.89
C HIS A 41 3.65 7.36 20.75
N ASP A 42 4.30 7.21 19.59
CA ASP A 42 5.58 7.83 19.28
C ASP A 42 5.42 9.32 18.93
N ASP A 43 4.26 9.71 18.40
CA ASP A 43 3.98 11.08 18.03
C ASP A 43 3.79 12.03 19.22
N SER A 44 4.48 13.16 19.14
CA SER A 44 4.30 14.40 19.94
C SER A 44 2.88 14.97 19.98
N ILE A 45 1.93 14.36 19.26
CA ILE A 45 0.50 14.70 19.19
C ILE A 45 -0.16 14.53 20.56
N THR A 46 0.36 13.63 21.39
CA THR A 46 -0.22 13.33 22.70
C THR A 46 0.65 13.90 23.82
N ARG A 47 0.06 14.66 24.75
CA ARG A 47 0.79 15.11 25.95
C ARG A 47 1.39 13.89 26.67
N PRO A 48 2.61 14.00 27.22
CA PRO A 48 3.22 12.90 27.97
C PRO A 48 2.25 12.39 29.05
N GLY A 49 1.93 11.10 29.01
CA GLY A 49 1.01 10.45 29.96
C GLY A 49 -0.45 10.34 29.52
N THR A 50 -0.83 10.80 28.32
CA THR A 50 -2.19 10.57 27.78
C THR A 50 -2.20 9.36 26.86
N THR A 51 -3.23 8.51 26.95
CA THR A 51 -3.42 7.37 26.06
C THR A 51 -4.51 7.69 25.04
N LEU A 52 -4.15 7.71 23.75
CA LEU A 52 -5.12 7.88 22.67
C LEU A 52 -5.98 6.62 22.53
N ARG A 53 -7.31 6.80 22.59
CA ARG A 53 -8.28 5.74 22.33
C ARG A 53 -8.76 5.84 20.89
N TRP A 54 -8.73 4.72 20.17
CA TRP A 54 -9.14 4.65 18.78
C TRP A 54 -10.50 3.98 18.64
N GLN A 55 -11.41 4.61 17.90
CA GLN A 55 -12.66 4.00 17.47
C GLN A 55 -12.37 2.94 16.39
N SER A 56 -13.13 1.85 16.37
CA SER A 56 -13.00 0.79 15.35
C SER A 56 -13.19 1.34 13.93
N GLN A 57 -14.19 2.20 13.73
CA GLN A 57 -14.47 2.86 12.45
C GLN A 57 -13.33 3.80 12.01
N ALA A 58 -12.65 4.47 12.94
CA ALA A 58 -11.52 5.33 12.60
C ALA A 58 -10.33 4.51 12.07
N ILE A 59 -10.03 3.36 12.69
CA ILE A 59 -8.99 2.44 12.22
C ILE A 59 -9.34 1.92 10.82
N GLN A 60 -10.61 1.58 10.58
CA GLN A 60 -11.06 1.13 9.27
C GLN A 60 -10.92 2.23 8.20
N ALA A 61 -11.33 3.46 8.50
CA ALA A 61 -11.22 4.58 7.58
C ALA A 61 -9.75 4.89 7.23
N LEU A 62 -8.84 4.83 8.21
CA LEU A 62 -7.41 4.95 7.98
C LEU A 62 -6.88 3.84 7.08
N GLN A 63 -7.37 2.61 7.25
CA GLN A 63 -6.96 1.48 6.41
C GLN A 63 -7.42 1.65 4.97
N GLU A 64 -8.69 2.02 4.77
CA GLU A 64 -9.26 2.30 3.45
C GLU A 64 -8.47 3.40 2.73
N ALA A 65 -8.20 4.51 3.41
CA ALA A 65 -7.42 5.62 2.84
C ALA A 65 -5.97 5.21 2.51
N ALA A 66 -5.30 4.47 3.40
CA ALA A 66 -3.93 4.02 3.20
C ALA A 66 -3.81 3.05 2.02
N GLU A 67 -4.69 2.06 1.92
CA GLU A 67 -4.68 1.10 0.81
C GLU A 67 -5.02 1.78 -0.51
N ALA A 68 -6.02 2.66 -0.55
CA ALA A 68 -6.36 3.43 -1.74
C ALA A 68 -5.17 4.29 -2.23
N TYR A 69 -4.47 4.96 -1.30
CA TYR A 69 -3.28 5.74 -1.62
C TYR A 69 -2.15 4.86 -2.19
N LEU A 70 -1.89 3.70 -1.57
CA LEU A 70 -0.85 2.77 -2.04
C LEU A 70 -1.17 2.19 -3.42
N VAL A 71 -2.43 1.83 -3.69
CA VAL A 71 -2.86 1.36 -5.02
C VAL A 71 -2.59 2.43 -6.07
N ALA A 72 -3.05 3.66 -5.84
CA ALA A 72 -2.80 4.76 -6.75
C ALA A 72 -1.29 5.02 -6.94
N LEU A 73 -0.49 4.94 -5.88
CA LEU A 73 0.96 5.09 -5.97
C LEU A 73 1.61 3.99 -6.81
N PHE A 74 1.14 2.74 -6.69
CA PHE A 74 1.65 1.62 -7.48
C PHE A 74 1.26 1.72 -8.96
N GLU A 75 0.11 2.31 -9.28
CA GLU A 75 -0.27 2.61 -10.67
C GLU A 75 0.74 3.56 -11.32
N ASP A 76 1.08 4.67 -10.68
CA ASP A 76 2.08 5.63 -11.18
C ASP A 76 3.49 5.02 -11.22
N THR A 77 3.84 4.23 -10.21
CA THR A 77 5.11 3.49 -10.16
C THR A 77 5.24 2.53 -11.35
N ASN A 78 4.14 1.86 -11.71
CA ASN A 78 4.10 0.97 -12.85
C ASN A 78 4.29 1.74 -14.17
N LEU A 79 3.67 2.92 -14.32
CA LEU A 79 3.92 3.80 -15.47
C LEU A 79 5.39 4.22 -15.57
N CYS A 80 6.03 4.53 -14.44
CA CYS A 80 7.46 4.86 -14.40
C CYS A 80 8.34 3.68 -14.83
N ALA A 81 8.01 2.46 -14.40
CA ALA A 81 8.73 1.25 -14.80
C ALA A 81 8.59 0.99 -16.31
N ILE A 82 7.38 1.12 -16.85
CA ILE A 82 7.08 0.97 -18.29
C ILE A 82 7.81 2.03 -19.11
N HIS A 83 7.82 3.28 -18.65
CA HIS A 83 8.55 4.37 -19.29
C HIS A 83 10.06 4.05 -19.41
N ALA A 84 10.62 3.38 -18.41
CA ALA A 84 12.00 2.89 -18.42
C ALA A 84 12.18 1.52 -19.11
N LYS A 85 11.21 1.07 -19.93
CA LYS A 85 11.22 -0.21 -20.68
C LYS A 85 11.36 -1.46 -19.79
N ARG A 86 10.83 -1.43 -18.57
CA ARG A 86 10.82 -2.55 -17.61
C ARG A 86 9.40 -2.97 -17.27
N VAL A 87 9.27 -4.20 -16.78
CA VAL A 87 8.01 -4.75 -16.23
C VAL A 87 8.07 -4.86 -14.69
N THR A 88 9.28 -5.00 -14.13
CA THR A 88 9.49 -5.04 -12.68
C THR A 88 9.67 -3.64 -12.12
N ILE A 89 8.80 -3.26 -11.18
CA ILE A 89 8.90 -2.01 -10.42
C ILE A 89 10.10 -2.04 -9.47
N MET A 90 10.71 -0.89 -9.24
CA MET A 90 11.89 -0.70 -8.39
C MET A 90 11.70 0.52 -7.48
N GLN A 91 12.54 0.64 -6.44
CA GLN A 91 12.50 1.77 -5.51
C GLN A 91 12.60 3.14 -6.20
N ARG A 92 13.43 3.24 -7.25
CA ARG A 92 13.56 4.47 -8.06
C ARG A 92 12.27 4.89 -8.75
N ASP A 93 11.41 3.94 -9.11
CA ASP A 93 10.13 4.22 -9.77
C ASP A 93 9.16 4.84 -8.77
N ILE A 94 9.16 4.33 -7.52
CA ILE A 94 8.35 4.88 -6.42
C ILE A 94 8.85 6.28 -6.05
N GLN A 95 10.16 6.46 -5.93
CA GLN A 95 10.76 7.76 -5.64
C GLN A 95 10.42 8.79 -6.71
N LEU A 96 10.48 8.41 -7.99
CA LEU A 96 10.09 9.27 -9.10
C LEU A 96 8.59 9.62 -9.05
N ALA A 97 7.71 8.63 -8.88
CA ALA A 97 6.28 8.85 -8.78
C ALA A 97 5.92 9.81 -7.64
N ARG A 98 6.53 9.62 -6.45
CA ARG A 98 6.33 10.53 -5.31
C ARG A 98 6.82 11.95 -5.59
N ARG A 99 7.99 12.09 -6.23
CA ARG A 99 8.55 13.39 -6.60
C ARG A 99 7.65 14.14 -7.58
N LEU A 100 7.09 13.44 -8.57
CA LEU A 100 6.18 14.03 -9.56
C LEU A 100 4.81 14.40 -8.96
N ARG A 101 4.32 13.63 -7.98
CA ARG A 101 3.09 13.97 -7.23
C ARG A 101 3.22 15.21 -6.34
N GLY A 102 4.40 15.81 -6.24
CA GLY A 102 4.66 16.93 -5.32
C GLY A 102 4.87 16.50 -3.87
N GLY A 103 5.08 15.20 -3.61
CA GLY A 103 5.36 14.68 -2.29
C GLY A 103 6.83 14.89 -1.90
N PHE A 104 7.18 16.12 -1.54
CA PHE A 104 8.25 16.61 -0.65
C PHE A 104 8.61 18.05 -1.03
N ASN A 105 7.79 19.01 -0.56
CA ASN A 105 8.15 20.41 -0.33
C ASN A 105 7.51 20.80 1.02
N VAL A 106 8.02 20.22 2.10
CA VAL A 106 8.04 20.81 3.45
C VAL A 106 9.39 20.46 4.04
#